data_AF-A0A963RN95-F1
#
_entry.id   AF-A0A963RN95-F1
#
_cell.length_a   1.000
_cell.length_b   1.000
_cell.length_c   1.000
_cell.angle_alpha   90.00
_cell.angle_beta   90.00
_cell.angle_gamma   90.00
#
_symmetry.space_group_name_H-M   'P 1'
#
loop_
_entity.id
_entity.type
_entity.pdbx_description
1 polymer ?
#
loop_
_entity_poly.entity_id
_entity_poly.type
_entity_poly.pdbx_seq_one_letter_code
_entity_poly.pdbx_strand_id
1 'polypeptide(L)'
;MAETGSIDQFSVTRIDGQPYPMARHHGQVLLVVNTASACGFTPQFAGLQQLHERYGPQGLVVIGFPCNQFGAQDSGSNAEIGAFCQQNYGVDFPMMAKVEVNGAQAEPLFQWLKAAAPGLLGSQAIKWNFTK
;
A
#
# COMPACT_ATOMS: atom_id res chain seq x y z
N MET A 1 -9.76 21.62 19.07
CA MET A 1 -10.19 20.55 18.16
C MET A 1 -8.93 19.93 17.61
N ALA A 2 -8.63 18.67 17.91
CA ALA A 2 -7.43 18.04 17.36
C ALA A 2 -7.66 17.87 15.85
N GLU A 3 -6.86 18.54 15.02
CA GLU A 3 -6.84 18.23 13.59
C GLU A 3 -6.48 16.76 13.45
N THR A 4 -7.39 15.99 12.88
CA THR A 4 -7.10 14.61 12.48
C THR A 4 -6.08 14.74 11.36
N GLY A 5 -4.80 14.47 11.66
CA GLY A 5 -3.69 14.82 10.78
C GLY A 5 -3.88 14.29 9.35
N SER A 6 -3.48 15.06 8.35
CA SER A 6 -3.58 14.68 6.93
C SER A 6 -2.57 13.59 6.57
N ILE A 7 -2.86 12.79 5.54
CA ILE A 7 -1.91 11.86 4.94
C ILE A 7 -0.66 12.59 4.37
N ASP A 8 -0.76 13.89 4.10
CA ASP A 8 0.31 14.71 3.52
C ASP A 8 1.57 14.79 4.41
N GLN A 9 1.42 14.59 5.71
CA GLN A 9 2.53 14.66 6.68
C GLN A 9 3.49 13.46 6.59
N PHE A 10 3.10 12.39 5.89
CA PHE A 10 3.92 11.18 5.78
C PHE A 10 4.84 11.22 4.57
N SER A 11 6.01 10.60 4.72
CA SER A 11 6.90 10.26 3.62
C SER A 11 7.28 8.81 3.76
N VAL A 12 7.05 8.03 2.71
CA VAL A 12 7.40 6.61 2.64
C VAL A 12 8.57 6.40 1.69
N THR A 13 9.12 5.19 1.64
CA THR A 13 10.22 4.85 0.73
C THR A 13 9.67 4.11 -0.47
N ARG A 14 10.00 4.56 -1.68
CA ARG A 14 9.64 3.89 -2.93
C ARG A 14 10.42 2.58 -3.09
N ILE A 15 9.94 1.67 -3.92
CA ILE A 15 10.56 0.35 -4.13
C ILE A 15 12.02 0.43 -4.61
N ASP A 16 12.42 1.52 -5.26
CA ASP A 16 13.79 1.80 -5.69
C ASP A 16 14.65 2.54 -4.64
N GLY A 17 14.13 2.70 -3.42
CA GLY A 17 14.83 3.33 -2.29
C GLY A 17 14.68 4.86 -2.22
N GLN A 18 14.01 5.49 -3.17
CA GLN A 18 13.85 6.95 -3.16
C GLN A 18 12.73 7.41 -2.20
N PRO A 19 12.86 8.57 -1.53
CA PRO A 19 11.76 9.13 -0.74
C PRO A 19 10.51 9.40 -1.60
N TYR A 20 9.35 9.13 -1.01
CA TYR A 20 8.04 9.32 -1.62
C TYR A 20 7.13 10.10 -0.66
N PRO A 21 7.16 11.45 -0.71
CA PRO A 21 6.32 12.28 0.14
C PRO A 21 4.85 12.16 -0.27
N MET A 22 3.96 11.87 0.68
CA MET A 22 2.54 11.68 0.41
C MET A 22 1.83 12.98 0.05
N ALA A 23 2.36 14.14 0.48
CA ALA A 23 1.88 15.48 0.11
C ALA A 23 1.79 15.70 -1.41
N ARG A 24 2.53 14.92 -2.22
CA ARG A 24 2.46 14.99 -3.68
C ARG A 24 1.07 14.63 -4.25
N HIS A 25 0.26 13.95 -3.45
CA HIS A 25 -1.09 13.51 -3.81
C HIS A 25 -2.20 14.38 -3.22
N HIS A 26 -1.86 15.56 -2.71
CA HIS A 26 -2.84 16.49 -2.17
C HIS A 26 -3.97 16.76 -3.19
N GLY A 27 -5.22 16.55 -2.79
CA GLY A 27 -6.40 16.70 -3.64
C GLY A 27 -6.73 15.51 -4.54
N GLN A 28 -5.94 14.42 -4.49
CA GLN A 28 -6.22 13.16 -5.17
C GLN A 28 -6.92 12.16 -4.26
N VAL A 29 -7.67 11.23 -4.84
CA VAL A 29 -8.21 10.07 -4.12
C VAL A 29 -7.15 8.99 -4.10
N LEU A 30 -6.82 8.48 -2.92
CA LEU A 30 -5.80 7.45 -2.74
C LEU A 30 -6.41 6.09 -2.41
N LEU A 31 -6.02 5.07 -3.18
CA LEU A 31 -6.24 3.67 -2.83
C LEU A 31 -4.91 3.06 -2.35
N VAL A 32 -4.73 2.99 -1.04
CA VAL A 32 -3.55 2.42 -0.40
C VAL A 32 -3.76 0.92 -0.18
N VAL A 33 -2.87 0.10 -0.72
CA VAL A 33 -3.03 -1.37 -0.71
C VAL A 33 -1.75 -2.02 -0.18
N ASN A 34 -1.84 -2.82 0.88
CA ASN A 34 -0.76 -3.73 1.23
C ASN A 34 -0.81 -4.96 0.31
N THR A 35 0.29 -5.28 -0.36
CA THR A 35 0.35 -6.27 -1.44
C THR A 35 1.27 -7.44 -1.11
N ALA A 36 1.13 -8.54 -1.85
CA ALA A 36 2.04 -9.68 -1.79
C ALA A 36 2.17 -10.37 -3.16
N SER A 37 3.40 -10.72 -3.55
CA SER A 37 3.71 -11.29 -4.88
C SER A 37 3.41 -12.79 -4.99
N ALA A 38 3.44 -13.55 -3.89
CA ALA A 38 3.16 -14.98 -3.86
C ALA A 38 1.92 -15.31 -3.02
N CYS A 39 0.81 -14.64 -3.32
CA CYS A 39 -0.48 -14.81 -2.66
C CYS A 39 -1.53 -15.37 -3.63
N GLY A 40 -2.53 -16.11 -3.13
CA GLY A 40 -3.69 -16.52 -3.94
C GLY A 40 -4.49 -15.33 -4.51
N PHE A 41 -4.28 -14.13 -3.95
CA PHE A 41 -4.88 -12.87 -4.41
C PHE A 41 -3.96 -12.03 -5.29
N THR A 42 -2.75 -12.50 -5.63
CA THR A 42 -1.85 -11.78 -6.54
C THR A 42 -2.51 -11.42 -7.89
N PRO A 43 -3.45 -12.20 -8.48
CA PRO A 43 -4.20 -11.75 -9.66
C PRO A 43 -4.96 -10.42 -9.50
N GLN A 44 -5.18 -9.93 -8.27
CA GLN A 44 -5.78 -8.61 -8.02
C GLN A 44 -4.92 -7.45 -8.54
N PHE A 45 -3.61 -7.63 -8.73
CA PHE A 45 -2.76 -6.60 -9.34
C PHE A 45 -3.31 -6.12 -10.70
N ALA A 46 -3.84 -7.03 -11.53
CA ALA A 46 -4.46 -6.67 -12.80
C ALA A 46 -5.73 -5.80 -12.62
N GLY A 47 -6.53 -6.07 -11.59
CA GLY A 47 -7.71 -5.26 -11.28
C GLY A 47 -7.34 -3.89 -10.72
N LEU A 48 -6.31 -3.82 -9.86
CA LEU A 48 -5.75 -2.58 -9.35
C LEU A 48 -5.18 -1.71 -10.48
N GLN A 49 -4.46 -2.33 -11.41
CA GLN A 49 -3.94 -1.68 -12.60
C GLN A 49 -5.08 -1.07 -13.44
N GLN A 50 -6.12 -1.85 -13.73
CA GLN A 50 -7.30 -1.36 -14.46
C GLN A 50 -8.00 -0.19 -13.75
N LEU A 51 -8.09 -0.21 -12.42
CA LEU A 51 -8.63 0.91 -11.65
C LEU A 51 -7.76 2.16 -11.79
N HIS A 52 -6.44 1.99 -11.68
CA HIS A 52 -5.48 3.09 -11.82
C HIS A 52 -5.56 3.73 -13.20
N GLU A 53 -5.58 2.94 -14.27
CA GLU A 53 -5.72 3.44 -15.65
C GLU A 53 -7.05 4.13 -15.88
N ARG A 54 -8.15 3.51 -15.44
CA ARG A 54 -9.51 4.00 -15.71
C ARG A 54 -9.83 5.29 -14.97
N TYR A 55 -9.42 5.41 -13.71
CA TYR A 55 -9.78 6.53 -12.84
C TYR A 55 -8.61 7.47 -12.52
N GLY A 56 -7.39 7.15 -12.96
CA GLY A 56 -6.22 8.02 -12.87
C GLY A 56 -6.46 9.43 -13.42
N PRO A 57 -7.01 9.58 -14.64
CA PRO A 57 -7.37 10.88 -15.19
C PRO A 57 -8.42 11.66 -14.37
N GLN A 58 -9.16 10.96 -13.50
CA GLN A 58 -10.18 11.54 -12.60
C GLN A 58 -9.61 11.79 -11.19
N GLY A 59 -8.32 11.54 -10.96
CA GLY A 59 -7.64 11.81 -9.71
C GLY A 59 -7.48 10.61 -8.76
N LEU A 60 -7.76 9.38 -9.19
CA LEU A 60 -7.45 8.19 -8.40
C LEU A 60 -5.96 7.81 -8.52
N VAL A 61 -5.29 7.55 -7.41
CA VAL A 61 -3.95 6.94 -7.40
C VAL A 61 -3.97 5.68 -6.56
N VAL A 62 -3.55 4.56 -7.14
CA VAL A 62 -3.32 3.30 -6.42
C VAL A 62 -1.88 3.30 -5.93
N ILE A 63 -1.64 2.92 -4.68
CA ILE A 63 -0.29 2.87 -4.11
C ILE A 63 -0.10 1.51 -3.43
N GLY A 64 0.84 0.71 -3.94
CA GLY A 64 1.13 -0.62 -3.44
C GLY A 64 2.24 -0.62 -2.39
N PHE A 65 2.01 -1.34 -1.29
CA PHE A 65 2.95 -1.54 -0.19
C PHE A 65 3.21 -3.03 0.01
N PRO A 66 4.29 -3.58 -0.57
CA PRO A 66 4.66 -4.97 -0.36
C PRO A 66 4.79 -5.29 1.13
N CYS A 67 4.23 -6.42 1.58
CA CYS A 67 4.27 -6.81 2.98
C CYS A 67 4.39 -8.33 3.15
N ASN A 68 5.37 -8.76 3.95
CA ASN A 68 5.65 -10.18 4.18
C ASN A 68 5.01 -10.75 5.46
N GLN A 69 4.25 -9.95 6.22
CA GLN A 69 3.70 -10.36 7.52
C GLN A 69 2.54 -11.38 7.40
N PHE A 70 2.02 -11.60 6.19
CA PHE A 70 0.90 -12.51 5.93
C PHE A 70 1.39 -13.73 5.17
N GLY A 71 1.57 -14.85 5.87
CA GLY A 71 1.97 -16.13 5.27
C GLY A 71 3.36 -16.14 4.61
N ALA A 72 4.22 -15.16 4.89
CA ALA A 72 5.53 -14.99 4.26
C ALA A 72 5.49 -14.95 2.72
N GLN A 73 4.45 -14.33 2.16
CA GLN A 73 4.12 -14.34 0.73
C GLN A 73 4.85 -13.28 -0.10
N ASP A 74 5.80 -12.54 0.49
CA ASP A 74 6.60 -11.53 -0.20
C ASP A 74 8.03 -11.46 0.36
N SER A 75 8.70 -12.61 0.39
CA SER A 75 10.04 -12.77 0.98
C SER A 75 11.16 -12.12 0.15
N GLY A 76 10.92 -11.90 -1.14
CA GLY A 76 11.89 -11.31 -2.08
C GLY A 76 12.34 -9.88 -1.71
N SER A 77 13.45 -9.46 -2.29
CA SER A 77 13.93 -8.08 -2.24
C SER A 77 13.00 -7.12 -2.99
N ASN A 78 13.11 -5.83 -2.71
CA ASN A 78 12.33 -4.81 -3.42
C ASN A 78 12.50 -4.89 -4.95
N ALA A 79 13.71 -5.18 -5.43
CA ALA A 79 13.98 -5.33 -6.86
C ALA A 79 13.24 -6.53 -7.47
N GLU A 80 13.25 -7.68 -6.79
CA GLU A 80 12.54 -8.90 -7.24
C GLU A 80 11.03 -8.68 -7.25
N ILE A 81 10.49 -8.03 -6.21
CA ILE A 81 9.05 -7.71 -6.09
C ILE A 81 8.60 -6.78 -7.21
N GLY A 82 9.36 -5.70 -7.45
CA GLY A 82 9.04 -4.74 -8.51
C GLY A 82 9.08 -5.38 -9.89
N ALA A 83 10.13 -6.17 -10.17
CA ALA A 83 10.27 -6.92 -11.41
C ALA A 83 9.10 -7.90 -11.60
N PHE A 84 8.70 -8.63 -10.55
CA PHE A 84 7.58 -9.54 -10.60
C PHE A 84 6.27 -8.83 -10.95
N CYS A 85 5.94 -7.73 -10.27
CA CYS A 85 4.70 -6.98 -10.50
C CYS A 85 4.64 -6.42 -11.93
N GLN A 86 5.76 -5.88 -12.43
CA GLN A 86 5.86 -5.35 -13.78
C GLN A 86 5.74 -6.45 -14.84
N GLN A 87 6.51 -7.54 -14.71
CA GLN A 87 6.59 -8.58 -15.73
C GLN A 87 5.28 -9.39 -15.85
N ASN A 88 4.60 -9.64 -14.73
CA ASN A 88 3.44 -10.52 -14.71
C ASN A 88 2.10 -9.78 -14.83
N TYR A 89 2.05 -8.50 -14.43
CA TYR A 89 0.79 -7.75 -14.35
C TYR A 89 0.84 -6.37 -14.99
N GLY A 90 1.99 -5.93 -15.51
CA GLY A 90 2.13 -4.61 -16.13
C GLY A 90 1.86 -3.45 -15.18
N VAL A 91 2.06 -3.65 -13.88
CA VAL A 91 1.79 -2.64 -12.84
C VAL A 91 2.59 -1.37 -13.11
N ASP A 92 1.91 -0.24 -13.30
CA ASP A 92 2.51 1.08 -13.48
C ASP A 92 2.28 2.03 -12.29
N PHE A 93 1.35 1.68 -11.41
CA PHE A 93 1.05 2.47 -10.23
C PHE A 93 2.22 2.43 -9.23
N PRO A 94 2.40 3.49 -8.40
CA PRO A 94 3.51 3.56 -7.47
C PRO A 94 3.60 2.37 -6.50
N MET A 95 4.75 1.70 -6.52
CA MET A 95 5.11 0.63 -5.58
C MET A 95 6.14 1.13 -4.57
N MET A 96 5.87 0.91 -3.29
CA MET A 96 6.75 1.26 -2.18
C MET A 96 7.74 0.14 -1.86
N ALA A 97 8.75 0.45 -1.06
CA ALA A 97 9.60 -0.55 -0.44
C ALA A 97 8.74 -1.47 0.44
N LYS A 98 9.23 -2.69 0.66
CA LYS A 98 8.57 -3.62 1.56
C LYS A 98 8.51 -3.07 2.98
N VAL A 99 7.32 -3.11 3.58
CA VAL A 99 7.06 -2.58 4.92
C VAL A 99 6.37 -3.59 5.82
N GLU A 100 6.42 -3.34 7.12
CA GLU A 100 5.51 -3.93 8.09
C GLU A 100 4.26 -3.05 8.21
N VAL A 101 3.08 -3.67 8.33
CA VAL A 101 1.79 -2.96 8.51
C VAL A 101 1.20 -3.20 9.89
N ASN A 102 1.69 -4.21 10.61
CA ASN A 102 1.33 -4.57 11.98
C ASN A 102 2.56 -4.59 12.90
N GLY A 103 2.32 -4.54 14.21
CA GLY A 103 3.39 -4.55 15.22
C GLY A 103 4.03 -3.18 15.46
N ALA A 104 5.04 -3.16 16.33
CA ALA A 104 5.73 -1.93 16.74
C ALA A 104 6.60 -1.31 15.64
N GLN A 105 7.00 -2.11 14.64
CA GLN A 105 7.79 -1.68 13.48
C GLN A 105 6.90 -1.36 12.28
N ALA A 106 5.58 -1.33 12.46
CA ALA A 106 4.68 -0.95 11.39
C ALA A 106 5.02 0.45 10.86
N GLU A 107 4.99 0.62 9.55
CA GLU A 107 5.18 1.89 8.89
C GLU A 107 4.24 2.95 9.52
N PRO A 108 4.74 4.12 9.95
CA PRO A 108 3.94 5.17 10.58
C PRO A 108 2.63 5.51 9.84
N LEU A 109 2.65 5.51 8.51
CA LEU A 109 1.43 5.69 7.70
C LEU A 109 0.36 4.62 8.03
N PHE A 110 0.74 3.35 8.12
CA PHE A 110 -0.19 2.26 8.46
C PHE A 110 -0.65 2.31 9.92
N GLN A 111 0.19 2.76 10.85
CA GLN A 111 -0.24 2.98 12.23
C GLN A 111 -1.37 4.02 12.29
N TRP A 112 -1.19 5.13 11.57
CA TRP A 112 -2.18 6.19 11.48
C TRP A 112 -3.46 5.75 10.77
N LEU A 113 -3.36 5.06 9.62
CA LEU A 113 -4.52 4.55 8.88
C LEU A 113 -5.40 3.63 9.75
N LYS A 114 -4.77 2.70 10.49
CA LYS A 114 -5.48 1.76 11.37
C LYS A 114 -6.11 2.44 12.58
N ALA A 115 -5.54 3.54 13.06
CA ALA A 115 -6.13 4.36 14.10
C ALA A 115 -7.33 5.17 13.58
N ALA A 116 -7.26 5.67 12.34
CA ALA A 116 -8.31 6.45 11.70
C ALA A 116 -9.51 5.58 11.27
N ALA A 117 -9.28 4.35 10.82
CA ALA A 117 -10.30 3.40 10.40
C ALA A 117 -10.07 2.01 11.03
N PRO A 118 -10.40 1.84 12.32
CA PRO A 118 -10.23 0.55 12.98
C PRO A 118 -11.22 -0.49 12.43
N GLY A 119 -10.80 -1.75 12.39
CA GLY A 119 -11.64 -2.87 12.00
C GLY A 119 -12.70 -3.23 13.05
N LEU A 120 -13.36 -4.37 12.83
CA LEU A 120 -14.44 -4.86 13.69
C LEU A 120 -14.02 -4.88 15.18
N LEU A 121 -14.90 -4.40 16.06
CA LEU A 121 -14.68 -4.24 17.51
C LEU A 121 -13.50 -3.30 17.86
N GLY A 122 -13.15 -2.36 16.99
CA GLY A 122 -12.06 -1.40 17.24
C GLY A 122 -10.67 -1.98 17.03
N SER A 123 -10.56 -3.15 16.38
CA SER A 123 -9.27 -3.80 16.15
C SER A 123 -8.42 -3.00 15.16
N GLN A 124 -7.23 -2.59 15.60
CA GLN A 124 -6.25 -1.89 14.75
C GLN A 124 -5.26 -2.84 14.07
N ALA A 125 -5.43 -4.17 14.21
CA ALA A 125 -4.61 -5.13 13.50
C ALA A 125 -5.21 -5.37 12.11
N ILE A 126 -4.41 -5.18 11.06
CA ILE A 126 -4.81 -5.61 9.71
C ILE A 126 -4.84 -7.13 9.72
N LYS A 127 -6.02 -7.69 9.45
CA LYS A 127 -6.22 -9.14 9.34
C LYS A 127 -6.04 -9.54 7.89
N TRP A 128 -5.40 -10.68 7.67
CA TRP A 128 -5.20 -11.23 6.33
C TRP A 128 -6.53 -11.32 5.57
N ASN A 129 -6.65 -10.61 4.45
CA ASN A 129 -7.82 -10.58 3.54
C ASN A 129 -9.13 -10.01 4.09
N PHE A 130 -9.16 -9.40 5.30
CA PHE A 130 -10.42 -8.96 5.92
C PHE A 130 -10.50 -7.47 6.26
N THR A 131 -9.42 -6.72 6.06
CA THR A 131 -9.42 -5.27 6.30
C THR A 131 -9.59 -4.55 4.96
N LYS A 132 -10.65 -3.76 4.83
CA LYS A 132 -10.93 -2.86 3.72
C LYS A 132 -11.22 -1.48 4.26
#